data_AF-A0A8H8BUH3-F1
#
_entry.id   AF-A0A8H8BUH3-F1
#
_cell.length_a   1.000
_cell.length_b   1.000
_cell.length_c   1.000
_cell.angle_alpha   90.00
_cell.angle_beta   90.00
_cell.angle_gamma   90.00
#
_symmetry.space_group_name_H-M   'P 1'
#
loop_
_entity.id
_entity.type
_entity.pdbx_description
1 polymer ?
#
loop_
_entity_poly.entity_id
_entity_poly.type
_entity_poly.pdbx_seq_one_letter_code
_entity_poly.pdbx_strand_id
1 'polypeptide(L)'
;MGVHDTANFLHWHRYYVWAYEVALRDECGYKGYQPYWNWGKYPDPTVSPIFNGDAHSMGGNGEAVTHKGYALGMAGIMVPPGKGGGCVKTGPFANMTVNLGPIAGSVDAALKIPRNPRADGYGYNPRCLRRDVNNFFTSQYLRPQDIANHITSSKDIEAFEKTLQGDTAKAFSLHTGGHYSIWGDPGGDFYVSPAEPVFWLHHGQVDRHWWIWQNQDPENRVQQYKGGTVMMQPNSPPGKITDIQNLSVTAPKGYAGLPSKELVSTLSGPFCYIYQ
;
A
#
# COMPACT_ATOMS: atom_id res chain seq x y z
N MET A 1 -2.59 13.74 11.02
CA MET A 1 -1.28 13.08 11.06
C MET A 1 -1.03 12.55 9.66
N GLY A 2 0.05 12.99 8.99
CA GLY A 2 0.45 12.42 7.71
C GLY A 2 1.22 11.13 7.96
N VAL A 3 0.98 10.10 7.14
CA VAL A 3 1.70 8.81 7.21
C VAL A 3 2.34 8.44 5.88
N HIS A 4 2.33 9.38 4.92
CA HIS A 4 2.95 9.29 3.60
C HIS A 4 3.84 10.52 3.42
N ASP A 5 4.91 10.40 2.62
CA ASP A 5 5.89 11.47 2.41
C ASP A 5 6.35 12.15 3.72
N THR A 6 6.62 11.31 4.72
CA THR A 6 6.92 11.67 6.11
C THR A 6 7.92 10.67 6.69
N ALA A 7 8.66 11.07 7.72
CA ALA A 7 9.68 10.23 8.36
C ALA A 7 9.14 8.93 8.97
N ASN A 8 7.85 8.89 9.27
CA ASN A 8 7.21 7.72 9.85
C ASN A 8 6.61 6.76 8.82
N PHE A 9 6.70 7.04 7.51
CA PHE A 9 6.00 6.24 6.49
C PHE A 9 6.24 4.74 6.64
N LEU A 10 7.50 4.28 6.60
CA LEU A 10 7.79 2.84 6.69
C LEU A 10 7.45 2.26 8.06
N HIS A 11 7.76 3.01 9.13
CA HIS A 11 7.54 2.61 10.52
C HIS A 11 6.06 2.44 10.84
N TRP A 12 5.23 3.40 10.42
CA TRP A 12 3.79 3.40 10.64
C TRP A 12 3.11 2.31 9.82
N HIS A 13 3.51 2.11 8.56
CA HIS A 13 2.92 1.06 7.72
C HIS A 13 3.31 -0.34 8.18
N ARG A 14 4.57 -0.57 8.59
CA ARG A 14 4.97 -1.82 9.26
C ARG A 14 4.06 -2.09 10.46
N TYR A 15 3.84 -1.08 11.29
CA TYR A 15 3.00 -1.20 12.46
C TYR A 15 1.54 -1.48 12.13
N TYR A 16 1.01 -0.84 11.08
CA TYR A 16 -0.35 -1.03 10.64
C TYR A 16 -0.61 -2.43 10.07
N VAL A 17 0.34 -2.97 9.28
CA VAL A 17 0.26 -4.35 8.79
C VAL A 17 0.36 -5.36 9.93
N TRP A 18 1.25 -5.14 10.91
CA TRP A 18 1.32 -5.99 12.10
C TRP A 18 0.03 -5.96 12.91
N ALA A 19 -0.56 -4.79 13.14
CA ALA A 19 -1.83 -4.64 13.84
C ALA A 19 -2.97 -5.41 13.14
N TYR A 20 -3.01 -5.36 11.80
CA TYR A 20 -3.95 -6.14 11.01
C TYR A 20 -3.75 -7.66 11.20
N GLU A 21 -2.49 -8.14 11.17
CA GLU A 21 -2.20 -9.55 11.44
C GLU A 21 -2.61 -9.97 12.87
N VAL A 22 -2.36 -9.12 13.87
CA VAL A 22 -2.80 -9.36 15.25
C VAL A 22 -4.33 -9.50 15.32
N ALA A 23 -5.08 -8.59 14.71
CA ALA A 23 -6.54 -8.69 14.64
C ALA A 23 -7.00 -10.00 13.98
N LEU A 24 -6.38 -10.40 12.86
CA LEU A 24 -6.67 -11.69 12.22
C LEU A 24 -6.45 -12.87 13.18
N ARG A 25 -5.36 -12.86 13.95
CA ARG A 25 -5.00 -13.94 14.87
C ARG A 25 -5.91 -14.00 16.09
N ASP A 26 -6.12 -12.86 16.73
CA ASP A 26 -6.76 -12.76 18.04
C ASP A 26 -8.29 -12.75 17.93
N GLU A 27 -8.85 -12.18 16.85
CA GLU A 27 -10.29 -12.00 16.67
C GLU A 27 -10.89 -13.00 15.65
N CYS A 28 -10.12 -13.38 14.63
CA CYS A 28 -10.59 -14.25 13.55
C CYS A 28 -10.01 -15.68 13.60
N GLY A 29 -9.16 -15.98 14.59
CA GLY A 29 -8.57 -17.31 14.77
C GLY A 29 -7.52 -17.69 13.72
N TYR A 30 -6.99 -16.73 12.96
CA TYR A 30 -5.98 -16.97 11.93
C TYR A 30 -4.70 -17.56 12.52
N LYS A 31 -4.21 -18.67 11.95
CA LYS A 31 -2.98 -19.35 12.39
C LYS A 31 -1.83 -19.23 11.41
N GLY A 32 -2.07 -18.67 10.22
CA GLY A 32 -1.07 -18.45 9.18
C GLY A 32 -0.14 -17.29 9.50
N TYR A 33 0.45 -16.68 8.49
CA TYR A 33 1.35 -15.53 8.60
C TYR A 33 0.96 -14.48 7.57
N GLN A 34 1.27 -13.20 7.84
CA GLN A 34 0.98 -12.13 6.90
C GLN A 34 1.63 -12.37 5.53
N PRO A 35 0.86 -12.58 4.45
CA PRO A 35 1.40 -12.76 3.11
C PRO A 35 1.85 -11.42 2.50
N TYR A 36 2.72 -11.50 1.50
CA TYR A 36 3.17 -10.34 0.71
C TYR A 36 3.00 -10.59 -0.79
N TRP A 37 2.83 -9.52 -1.56
CA TRP A 37 2.76 -9.57 -3.02
C TRP A 37 4.11 -9.23 -3.65
N ASN A 38 4.85 -10.25 -4.10
CA ASN A 38 6.05 -10.02 -4.90
C ASN A 38 5.71 -9.42 -6.28
N TRP A 39 5.80 -8.10 -6.41
CA TRP A 39 5.42 -7.35 -7.62
C TRP A 39 6.09 -7.88 -8.88
N GLY A 40 7.39 -8.19 -8.81
CA GLY A 40 8.19 -8.59 -9.97
C GLY A 40 7.99 -10.04 -10.41
N LYS A 41 7.20 -10.84 -9.69
CA LYS A 41 7.03 -12.28 -9.99
C LYS A 41 6.13 -12.54 -11.19
N TYR A 42 5.08 -11.72 -11.36
CA TYR A 42 4.11 -11.87 -12.45
C TYR A 42 4.04 -10.57 -13.25
N PRO A 43 4.65 -10.50 -14.45
CA PRO A 43 4.60 -9.31 -15.29
C PRO A 43 3.17 -8.90 -15.65
N ASP A 44 2.27 -9.88 -15.83
CA ASP A 44 0.83 -9.67 -15.85
C ASP A 44 0.23 -10.11 -14.51
N PRO A 45 -0.22 -9.19 -13.63
CA PRO A 45 -0.76 -9.55 -12.34
C PRO A 45 -2.09 -10.29 -12.45
N THR A 46 -2.84 -10.16 -13.56
CA THR A 46 -4.14 -10.82 -13.74
C THR A 46 -4.05 -12.35 -13.77
N VAL A 47 -2.89 -12.91 -14.12
CA VAL A 47 -2.64 -14.37 -14.09
C VAL A 47 -2.04 -14.84 -12.76
N SER A 48 -1.76 -13.92 -11.82
CA SER A 48 -1.18 -14.30 -10.53
C SER A 48 -2.23 -14.97 -9.62
N PRO A 49 -1.80 -15.81 -8.66
CA PRO A 49 -2.71 -16.40 -7.67
C PRO A 49 -3.46 -15.35 -6.82
N ILE A 50 -3.00 -14.10 -6.80
CA ILE A 50 -3.66 -13.02 -6.05
C ILE A 50 -4.93 -12.56 -6.76
N PHE A 51 -4.95 -12.54 -8.10
CA PHE A 51 -6.01 -11.92 -8.91
C PHE A 51 -6.73 -12.87 -9.87
N ASN A 52 -6.44 -14.17 -9.82
CA ASN A 52 -7.04 -15.16 -10.74
C ASN A 52 -8.54 -15.44 -10.45
N GLY A 53 -9.09 -14.95 -9.33
CA GLY A 53 -10.50 -15.06 -8.97
C GLY A 53 -10.97 -16.43 -8.47
N ASP A 54 -10.05 -17.36 -8.21
CA ASP A 54 -10.40 -18.64 -7.59
C ASP A 54 -10.66 -18.49 -6.08
N ALA A 55 -10.98 -19.61 -5.41
CA ALA A 55 -11.28 -19.65 -3.98
C ALA A 55 -10.09 -19.34 -3.05
N HIS A 56 -8.86 -19.32 -3.55
CA HIS A 56 -7.63 -19.04 -2.81
C HIS A 56 -7.01 -17.68 -3.15
N SER A 57 -7.62 -16.95 -4.08
CA SER A 57 -7.23 -15.60 -4.48
C SER A 57 -7.71 -14.53 -3.51
N MET A 58 -7.25 -13.30 -3.74
CA MET A 58 -7.82 -12.10 -3.13
C MET A 58 -9.01 -11.57 -3.94
N GLY A 59 -9.70 -12.44 -4.70
CA GLY A 59 -10.72 -12.07 -5.67
C GLY A 59 -10.15 -11.83 -7.07
N GLY A 60 -11.03 -11.75 -8.06
CA GLY A 60 -10.64 -11.51 -9.45
C GLY A 60 -10.38 -10.04 -9.78
N ASN A 61 -10.28 -9.77 -11.09
CA ASN A 61 -10.44 -8.42 -11.63
C ASN A 61 -11.90 -7.96 -11.54
N GLY A 62 -12.13 -6.66 -11.73
CA GLY A 62 -13.48 -6.11 -11.89
C GLY A 62 -14.11 -6.52 -13.22
N GLU A 63 -15.45 -6.47 -13.29
CA GLU A 63 -16.18 -6.53 -14.55
C GLU A 63 -15.65 -5.47 -15.53
N ALA A 64 -15.62 -5.81 -16.83
CA ALA A 64 -15.11 -4.90 -17.83
C ALA A 64 -15.99 -3.65 -17.96
N VAL A 65 -15.35 -2.48 -17.93
CA VAL A 65 -15.96 -1.19 -18.21
C VAL A 65 -15.12 -0.50 -19.29
N THR A 66 -15.75 0.14 -20.27
CA THR A 66 -15.02 0.96 -21.24
C THR A 66 -14.68 2.31 -20.61
N HIS A 67 -13.39 2.62 -20.47
CA HIS A 67 -12.89 3.89 -19.96
C HIS A 67 -11.51 4.22 -20.55
N LYS A 68 -10.98 5.42 -20.27
CA LYS A 68 -9.75 5.95 -20.89
C LYS A 68 -8.49 5.80 -20.03
N GLY A 69 -8.61 5.20 -18.85
CA GLY A 69 -7.57 5.24 -17.82
C GLY A 69 -7.58 6.57 -17.05
N TYR A 70 -6.43 7.00 -16.54
CA TYR A 70 -6.31 8.25 -15.78
C TYR A 70 -4.88 8.78 -15.82
N ALA A 71 -4.73 10.10 -15.70
CA ALA A 71 -3.44 10.75 -15.59
C ALA A 71 -2.93 10.70 -14.13
N LEU A 72 -1.78 10.05 -13.90
CA LEU A 72 -1.18 9.85 -12.59
C LEU A 72 0.21 10.48 -12.46
N GLY A 73 0.65 10.66 -11.21
CA GLY A 73 1.97 11.16 -10.86
C GLY A 73 2.20 12.64 -11.18
N MET A 74 3.37 13.15 -10.80
CA MET A 74 3.70 14.58 -10.96
C MET A 74 3.73 15.05 -12.43
N ALA A 75 4.00 14.14 -13.37
CA ALA A 75 3.98 14.44 -14.80
C ALA A 75 2.60 14.26 -15.46
N GLY A 76 1.57 13.83 -14.73
CA GLY A 76 0.26 13.55 -15.30
C GLY A 76 0.32 12.50 -16.41
N ILE A 77 1.14 11.47 -16.22
CA ILE A 77 1.33 10.40 -17.21
C ILE A 77 0.01 9.65 -17.33
N MET A 78 -0.52 9.58 -18.55
CA MET A 78 -1.75 8.83 -18.82
C MET A 78 -1.46 7.33 -18.69
N VAL A 79 -1.99 6.73 -17.63
CA VAL A 79 -1.93 5.30 -17.42
C VAL A 79 -3.14 4.68 -18.14
N PRO A 80 -2.91 3.73 -19.07
CA PRO A 80 -3.99 3.13 -19.84
C PRO A 80 -4.93 2.33 -18.95
N PRO A 81 -6.21 2.16 -19.36
CA PRO A 81 -7.14 1.31 -18.65
C PRO A 81 -6.65 -0.14 -18.67
N GLY A 82 -6.94 -0.88 -17.62
CA GLY A 82 -6.89 -2.33 -17.61
C GLY A 82 -8.10 -2.94 -18.32
N LYS A 83 -8.39 -4.20 -17.98
CA LYS A 83 -9.53 -4.95 -18.55
C LYS A 83 -10.76 -4.96 -17.63
N GLY A 84 -10.69 -4.24 -16.51
CA GLY A 84 -11.72 -4.21 -15.48
C GLY A 84 -12.42 -2.85 -15.41
N GLY A 85 -12.48 -2.29 -14.20
CA GLY A 85 -13.13 -1.02 -13.85
C GLY A 85 -14.44 -1.19 -13.07
N GLY A 86 -15.13 -2.31 -13.26
CA GLY A 86 -16.38 -2.66 -12.59
C GLY A 86 -16.19 -3.40 -11.27
N CYS A 87 -17.28 -3.95 -10.74
CA CYS A 87 -17.27 -4.69 -9.48
C CYS A 87 -16.50 -6.01 -9.63
N VAL A 88 -15.79 -6.42 -8.57
CA VAL A 88 -15.25 -7.78 -8.45
C VAL A 88 -16.41 -8.76 -8.26
N LYS A 89 -16.46 -9.83 -9.08
CA LYS A 89 -17.55 -10.83 -9.05
C LYS A 89 -17.09 -12.26 -8.75
N THR A 90 -15.79 -12.48 -8.64
CA THR A 90 -15.19 -13.80 -8.43
C THR A 90 -14.25 -13.82 -7.23
N GLY A 91 -14.07 -15.01 -6.65
CA GLY A 91 -13.25 -15.26 -5.47
C GLY A 91 -13.88 -14.78 -4.15
N PRO A 92 -13.15 -14.89 -3.02
CA PRO A 92 -13.69 -14.71 -1.67
C PRO A 92 -14.26 -13.32 -1.38
N PHE A 93 -13.85 -12.31 -2.14
CA PHE A 93 -14.23 -10.90 -1.94
C PHE A 93 -15.30 -10.40 -2.93
N ALA A 94 -15.92 -11.27 -3.73
CA ALA A 94 -16.94 -10.90 -4.71
C ALA A 94 -18.14 -10.13 -4.12
N ASN A 95 -18.49 -10.42 -2.87
CA ASN A 95 -19.60 -9.77 -2.15
C ASN A 95 -19.13 -8.77 -1.10
N MET A 96 -17.85 -8.39 -1.13
CA MET A 96 -17.31 -7.40 -0.21
C MET A 96 -17.96 -6.03 -0.45
N THR A 97 -18.38 -5.38 0.64
CA THR A 97 -18.92 -4.02 0.61
C THR A 97 -17.87 -3.05 1.14
N VAL A 98 -17.52 -2.07 0.32
CA VAL A 98 -16.70 -0.92 0.69
C VAL A 98 -17.62 0.14 1.28
N ASN A 99 -17.41 0.51 2.55
CA ASN A 99 -18.34 1.37 3.31
C ASN A 99 -17.90 2.83 3.43
N LEU A 100 -16.60 3.11 3.30
CA LEU A 100 -16.01 4.45 3.46
C LEU A 100 -15.49 4.99 2.13
N GLY A 101 -15.15 6.27 2.09
CA GLY A 101 -14.67 6.93 0.88
C GLY A 101 -15.74 7.03 -0.22
N PRO A 102 -15.34 7.39 -1.45
CA PRO A 102 -14.01 7.85 -1.83
C PRO A 102 -13.67 9.23 -1.24
N ILE A 103 -12.37 9.57 -1.20
CA ILE A 103 -11.83 10.89 -0.84
C ILE A 103 -11.03 11.45 -2.02
N ALA A 104 -10.03 10.71 -2.49
CA ALA A 104 -9.13 11.12 -3.56
C ALA A 104 -8.93 10.01 -4.58
N GLY A 105 -10.03 9.51 -5.14
CA GLY A 105 -10.03 8.50 -6.19
C GLY A 105 -9.49 9.05 -7.51
N SER A 106 -8.47 8.41 -8.07
CA SER A 106 -7.86 8.73 -9.35
C SER A 106 -8.31 7.72 -10.42
N VAL A 107 -9.56 7.83 -10.82
CA VAL A 107 -10.26 6.90 -11.70
C VAL A 107 -11.06 7.67 -12.74
N ASP A 108 -11.29 7.06 -13.91
CA ASP A 108 -12.14 7.65 -14.93
C ASP A 108 -13.59 7.83 -14.40
N ALA A 109 -14.19 8.98 -14.69
CA ALA A 109 -15.58 9.27 -14.35
C ALA A 109 -16.57 8.24 -14.97
N ALA A 110 -16.17 7.57 -16.05
CA ALA A 110 -16.91 6.46 -16.66
C ALA A 110 -17.19 5.30 -15.68
N LEU A 111 -16.37 5.12 -14.62
CA LEU A 111 -16.60 4.09 -13.61
C LEU A 111 -17.78 4.41 -12.67
N LYS A 112 -18.30 5.65 -12.70
CA LYS A 112 -19.49 6.11 -11.97
C LYS A 112 -19.46 5.74 -10.48
N ILE A 113 -18.31 5.89 -9.85
CA ILE A 113 -18.15 5.64 -8.40
C ILE A 113 -18.96 6.69 -7.64
N PRO A 114 -19.90 6.30 -6.75
CA PRO A 114 -20.69 7.23 -5.96
C PRO A 114 -19.81 8.09 -5.06
N ARG A 115 -20.07 9.41 -5.05
CA ARG A 115 -19.41 10.35 -4.12
C ARG A 115 -19.81 10.03 -2.68
N ASN A 116 -18.88 10.18 -1.76
CA ASN A 116 -19.20 10.05 -0.34
C ASN A 116 -20.14 11.20 0.09
N PRO A 117 -21.16 10.94 0.94
CA PRO A 117 -22.04 11.99 1.46
C PRO A 117 -21.32 12.99 2.38
N ARG A 118 -20.12 12.66 2.88
CA ARG A 118 -19.25 13.55 3.64
C ARG A 118 -17.95 13.81 2.89
N ALA A 119 -17.52 15.07 2.85
CA ALA A 119 -16.29 15.47 2.17
C ALA A 119 -15.01 14.88 2.81
N ASP A 120 -15.08 14.46 4.08
CA ASP A 120 -14.00 13.80 4.80
C ASP A 120 -13.91 12.28 4.52
N GLY A 121 -14.83 11.73 3.72
CA GLY A 121 -14.88 10.31 3.37
C GLY A 121 -15.37 9.37 4.48
N TYR A 122 -15.74 9.90 5.66
CA TYR A 122 -16.23 9.10 6.77
C TYR A 122 -17.74 8.80 6.71
N GLY A 123 -18.44 9.28 5.68
CA GLY A 123 -19.85 8.99 5.48
C GLY A 123 -20.07 7.53 5.09
N TYR A 124 -21.15 6.94 5.57
CA TYR A 124 -21.58 5.61 5.15
C TYR A 124 -21.95 5.64 3.66
N ASN A 125 -21.16 4.97 2.83
CA ASN A 125 -21.27 4.95 1.38
C ASN A 125 -21.06 3.53 0.82
N PRO A 126 -21.97 2.58 1.13
CA PRO A 126 -21.82 1.17 0.77
C PRO A 126 -21.83 0.98 -0.75
N ARG A 127 -20.81 0.29 -1.27
CA ARG A 127 -20.69 -0.07 -2.69
C ARG A 127 -19.81 -1.30 -2.86
N CYS A 128 -19.86 -1.93 -4.03
CA CYS A 128 -19.01 -3.08 -4.33
C CYS A 128 -17.52 -2.68 -4.36
N LEU A 129 -16.66 -3.64 -4.06
CA LEU A 129 -15.24 -3.56 -4.41
C LEU A 129 -15.09 -3.53 -5.94
N ARG A 130 -14.30 -2.58 -6.48
CA ARG A 130 -13.98 -2.48 -7.92
C ARG A 130 -12.48 -2.57 -8.14
N ARG A 131 -12.07 -3.22 -9.23
CA ARG A 131 -10.66 -3.30 -9.63
C ARG A 131 -10.51 -3.08 -11.12
N ASP A 132 -9.38 -2.49 -11.49
CA ASP A 132 -8.93 -2.41 -12.87
C ASP A 132 -7.48 -2.88 -12.96
N VAL A 133 -7.31 -4.17 -12.65
CA VAL A 133 -6.00 -4.81 -12.57
C VAL A 133 -5.32 -4.71 -13.93
N ASN A 134 -4.13 -4.11 -13.94
CA ASN A 134 -3.39 -3.83 -15.16
C ASN A 134 -1.89 -4.11 -14.98
N ASN A 135 -1.23 -4.38 -16.10
CA ASN A 135 0.18 -4.72 -16.15
C ASN A 135 1.10 -3.53 -16.48
N PHE A 136 0.57 -2.31 -16.55
CA PHE A 136 1.35 -1.13 -16.94
C PHE A 136 2.55 -0.93 -16.01
N PHE A 137 2.34 -1.05 -14.69
CA PHE A 137 3.40 -0.86 -13.71
C PHE A 137 4.30 -2.08 -13.53
N THR A 138 3.71 -3.28 -13.43
CA THR A 138 4.47 -4.54 -13.27
C THR A 138 5.41 -4.83 -14.44
N SER A 139 5.07 -4.39 -15.65
CA SER A 139 5.91 -4.58 -16.83
C SER A 139 7.02 -3.54 -17.01
N GLN A 140 6.96 -2.40 -16.32
CA GLN A 140 7.86 -1.27 -16.59
C GLN A 140 8.60 -0.73 -15.36
N TYR A 141 7.95 -0.72 -14.20
CA TYR A 141 8.44 -0.06 -12.98
C TYR A 141 8.61 -1.00 -11.80
N LEU A 142 7.96 -2.18 -11.80
CA LEU A 142 8.05 -3.15 -10.70
C LEU A 142 8.76 -4.45 -11.13
N ARG A 143 9.63 -4.41 -12.13
CA ARG A 143 10.37 -5.61 -12.56
C ARG A 143 11.39 -6.00 -11.49
N PRO A 144 11.84 -7.27 -11.45
CA PRO A 144 12.86 -7.70 -10.49
C PRO A 144 14.11 -6.80 -10.48
N GLN A 145 14.54 -6.31 -11.64
CA GLN A 145 15.68 -5.38 -11.75
C GLN A 145 15.40 -4.02 -11.11
N ASP A 146 14.19 -3.46 -11.27
CA ASP A 146 13.83 -2.16 -10.70
C ASP A 146 13.81 -2.25 -9.17
N ILE A 147 13.25 -3.34 -8.64
CA ILE A 147 13.23 -3.66 -7.21
C ILE A 147 14.66 -3.81 -6.68
N ALA A 148 15.49 -4.63 -7.32
CA ALA A 148 16.88 -4.85 -6.90
C ALA A 148 17.71 -3.56 -6.94
N ASN A 149 17.56 -2.75 -8.00
CA ASN A 149 18.23 -1.45 -8.13
C ASN A 149 17.85 -0.49 -7.00
N HIS A 150 16.57 -0.46 -6.61
CA HIS A 150 16.11 0.40 -5.53
C HIS A 150 16.69 0.00 -4.17
N ILE A 151 16.92 -1.29 -3.90
CA ILE A 151 17.50 -1.76 -2.63
C ILE A 151 18.93 -1.23 -2.45
N THR A 152 19.66 -1.03 -3.54
CA THR A 152 21.07 -0.62 -3.51
C THR A 152 21.28 0.86 -3.86
N SER A 153 20.22 1.60 -4.18
CA SER A 153 20.30 2.98 -4.69
C SER A 153 20.75 4.00 -3.64
N SER A 154 20.50 3.75 -2.35
CA SER A 154 20.81 4.66 -1.26
C SER A 154 21.22 3.92 0.02
N LYS A 155 22.08 4.53 0.83
CA LYS A 155 22.39 4.11 2.21
C LYS A 155 21.64 4.95 3.26
N ASP A 156 20.91 5.97 2.82
CA ASP A 156 20.16 6.91 3.65
C ASP A 156 18.65 6.65 3.52
N ILE A 157 17.98 6.51 4.67
CA ILE A 157 16.55 6.16 4.74
C ILE A 157 15.66 7.23 4.13
N GLU A 158 16.00 8.52 4.27
CA GLU A 158 15.16 9.59 3.72
C GLU A 158 15.15 9.53 2.19
N ALA A 159 16.31 9.32 1.58
CA ALA A 159 16.40 9.11 0.14
C ALA A 159 15.68 7.82 -0.29
N PHE A 160 15.83 6.73 0.46
CA PHE A 160 15.16 5.46 0.16
C PHE A 160 13.63 5.57 0.22
N GLU A 161 13.07 6.18 1.28
CA GLU A 161 11.64 6.40 1.45
C GLU A 161 11.07 7.35 0.40
N LYS A 162 11.80 8.42 0.08
CA LYS A 162 11.39 9.38 -0.95
C LYS A 162 11.32 8.73 -2.32
N THR A 163 12.30 7.92 -2.72
CA THR A 163 12.26 7.25 -4.04
C THR A 163 11.29 6.07 -4.08
N LEU A 164 10.95 5.49 -2.92
CA LEU A 164 9.98 4.41 -2.81
C LEU A 164 8.54 4.88 -3.02
N GLN A 165 8.23 6.13 -2.62
CA GLN A 165 6.90 6.74 -2.70
C GLN A 165 6.76 7.78 -3.83
N GLY A 166 7.82 8.54 -4.08
CA GLY A 166 7.79 9.73 -4.92
C GLY A 166 7.90 9.40 -6.41
N ASP A 167 6.88 9.78 -7.17
CA ASP A 167 6.93 9.78 -8.63
C ASP A 167 7.82 10.91 -9.13
N THR A 168 8.46 10.69 -10.28
CA THR A 168 9.23 11.71 -10.99
C THR A 168 8.47 12.17 -12.23
N ALA A 169 9.02 13.15 -12.94
CA ALA A 169 8.47 13.57 -14.22
C ALA A 169 8.50 12.46 -15.32
N LYS A 170 9.20 11.34 -15.09
CA LYS A 170 9.44 10.31 -16.11
C LYS A 170 9.15 8.88 -15.65
N ALA A 171 8.96 8.65 -14.36
CA ALA A 171 8.83 7.33 -13.78
C ALA A 171 7.98 7.35 -12.51
N PHE A 172 7.26 6.25 -12.31
CA PHE A 172 6.48 6.01 -11.10
C PHE A 172 7.32 5.30 -10.04
N SER A 173 7.00 5.55 -8.77
CA SER A 173 7.61 4.87 -7.63
C SER A 173 7.11 3.43 -7.49
N LEU A 174 7.84 2.60 -6.72
CA LEU A 174 7.44 1.21 -6.47
C LEU A 174 6.13 1.14 -5.67
N HIS A 175 5.95 2.04 -4.69
CA HIS A 175 4.72 2.11 -3.88
C HIS A 175 3.52 2.53 -4.74
N THR A 176 3.67 3.58 -5.55
CA THR A 176 2.66 4.02 -6.52
C THR A 176 2.28 2.88 -7.46
N GLY A 177 3.28 2.24 -8.07
CA GLY A 177 3.03 1.15 -9.02
C GLY A 177 2.28 -0.02 -8.41
N GLY A 178 2.57 -0.37 -7.15
CA GLY A 178 1.85 -1.43 -6.45
C GLY A 178 0.37 -1.12 -6.25
N HIS A 179 0.01 0.07 -5.76
CA HIS A 179 -1.40 0.47 -5.61
C HIS A 179 -2.13 0.51 -6.95
N TYR A 180 -1.57 1.21 -7.95
CA TYR A 180 -2.25 1.45 -9.22
C TYR A 180 -2.17 0.29 -10.22
N SER A 181 -1.44 -0.79 -9.90
CA SER A 181 -1.62 -2.07 -10.59
C SER A 181 -2.89 -2.81 -10.17
N ILE A 182 -3.45 -2.54 -8.98
CA ILE A 182 -4.76 -3.04 -8.54
C ILE A 182 -5.88 -2.12 -9.06
N TRP A 183 -5.67 -0.82 -8.83
CA TRP A 183 -6.54 0.28 -9.24
C TRP A 183 -8.02 0.09 -8.82
N GLY A 184 -8.96 0.68 -9.56
CA GLY A 184 -10.38 0.69 -9.22
C GLY A 184 -10.72 1.47 -7.94
N ASP A 185 -11.66 0.95 -7.16
CA ASP A 185 -12.20 1.58 -5.95
C ASP A 185 -12.34 0.53 -4.84
N PRO A 186 -11.57 0.65 -3.74
CA PRO A 186 -10.80 1.84 -3.33
C PRO A 186 -9.31 1.80 -3.70
N GLY A 187 -8.84 0.82 -4.49
CA GLY A 187 -7.40 0.67 -4.80
C GLY A 187 -6.77 1.87 -5.53
N GLY A 188 -7.56 2.63 -6.29
CA GLY A 188 -7.17 3.90 -6.89
C GLY A 188 -7.42 5.14 -6.02
N ASP A 189 -7.73 5.00 -4.73
CA ASP A 189 -7.94 6.13 -3.81
C ASP A 189 -6.83 6.18 -2.77
N PHE A 190 -6.07 7.28 -2.77
CA PHE A 190 -4.91 7.47 -1.91
C PHE A 190 -5.21 7.27 -0.41
N TYR A 191 -6.40 7.69 0.06
CA TYR A 191 -6.73 7.65 1.49
C TYR A 191 -7.45 6.38 1.92
N VAL A 192 -8.13 5.72 0.98
CA VAL A 192 -9.09 4.64 1.28
C VAL A 192 -8.60 3.27 0.77
N SER A 193 -7.40 3.22 0.19
CA SER A 193 -6.73 2.00 -0.29
C SER A 193 -6.71 0.83 0.71
N PRO A 194 -6.67 0.99 2.07
CA PRO A 194 -6.73 -0.16 2.98
C PRO A 194 -8.03 -0.98 2.92
N ALA A 195 -9.11 -0.42 2.37
CA ALA A 195 -10.35 -1.16 2.16
C ALA A 195 -10.30 -2.08 0.91
N GLU A 196 -9.20 -2.07 0.16
CA GLU A 196 -8.89 -3.08 -0.85
C GLU A 196 -8.05 -4.21 -0.20
N PRO A 197 -8.52 -5.48 -0.18
CA PRO A 197 -7.84 -6.58 0.51
C PRO A 197 -6.37 -6.81 0.13
N VAL A 198 -5.98 -6.51 -1.11
CA VAL A 198 -4.59 -6.66 -1.58
C VAL A 198 -3.66 -5.57 -1.02
N PHE A 199 -4.18 -4.48 -0.42
CA PHE A 199 -3.40 -3.48 0.30
C PHE A 199 -2.42 -4.13 1.30
N TRP A 200 -2.90 -5.11 2.07
CA TRP A 200 -2.12 -5.77 3.11
C TRP A 200 -0.97 -6.61 2.54
N LEU A 201 -1.16 -7.18 1.34
CA LEU A 201 -0.11 -7.92 0.64
C LEU A 201 0.89 -6.97 -0.02
N HIS A 202 0.39 -5.86 -0.60
CA HIS A 202 1.23 -4.81 -1.16
C HIS A 202 2.14 -4.21 -0.08
N HIS A 203 1.59 -3.79 1.06
CA HIS A 203 2.37 -3.24 2.17
C HIS A 203 3.22 -4.29 2.88
N GLY A 204 2.83 -5.57 2.88
CA GLY A 204 3.73 -6.66 3.25
C GLY A 204 4.99 -6.72 2.36
N GLN A 205 4.87 -6.42 1.06
CA GLN A 205 6.01 -6.34 0.15
C GLN A 205 6.78 -5.01 0.31
N VAL A 206 6.13 -3.90 0.64
CA VAL A 206 6.80 -2.64 1.02
C VAL A 206 7.69 -2.87 2.24
N ASP A 207 7.15 -3.51 3.28
CA ASP A 207 7.90 -3.80 4.49
C ASP A 207 9.03 -4.80 4.23
N ARG A 208 8.77 -5.86 3.45
CA ARG A 208 9.82 -6.78 2.98
C ARG A 208 10.94 -6.06 2.25
N HIS A 209 10.61 -5.13 1.36
CA HIS A 209 11.59 -4.35 0.58
C HIS A 209 12.48 -3.51 1.50
N TRP A 210 11.88 -2.83 2.48
CA TRP A 210 12.63 -2.09 3.50
C TRP A 210 13.46 -3.01 4.39
N TRP A 211 12.91 -4.15 4.83
CA TRP A 211 13.64 -5.14 5.61
C TRP A 211 14.89 -5.65 4.86
N ILE A 212 14.80 -5.94 3.56
CA ILE A 212 15.98 -6.32 2.77
C ILE A 212 17.01 -5.19 2.73
N TRP A 213 16.56 -3.93 2.54
CA TRP A 213 17.43 -2.75 2.55
C TRP A 213 18.14 -2.56 3.90
N GLN A 214 17.44 -2.71 5.03
CA GLN A 214 18.02 -2.62 6.37
C GLN A 214 19.10 -3.69 6.56
N ASN A 215 18.83 -4.92 6.10
CA ASN A 215 19.72 -6.06 6.29
C ASN A 215 20.97 -6.06 5.39
N GLN A 216 21.12 -5.10 4.47
CA GLN A 216 22.39 -4.93 3.75
C GLN A 216 23.50 -4.34 4.64
N ASP A 217 23.14 -3.60 5.69
CA ASP A 217 24.07 -2.97 6.64
C ASP A 217 23.32 -2.65 7.95
N PRO A 218 22.98 -3.68 8.75
CA PRO A 218 22.08 -3.53 9.89
C PRO A 218 22.55 -2.51 10.92
N GLU A 219 23.87 -2.48 11.18
CA GLU A 219 24.49 -1.60 12.17
C GLU A 219 24.22 -0.11 11.87
N ASN A 220 24.22 0.26 10.59
CA ASN A 220 24.06 1.65 10.17
C ASN A 220 22.65 2.00 9.67
N ARG A 221 21.82 1.00 9.33
CA ARG A 221 20.52 1.22 8.68
C ARG A 221 19.32 1.01 9.57
N VAL A 222 19.37 0.08 10.54
CA VAL A 222 18.19 -0.27 11.34
C VAL A 222 17.65 0.93 12.11
N GLN A 223 18.53 1.70 12.75
CA GLN A 223 18.12 2.83 13.59
C GLN A 223 17.91 4.15 12.82
N GLN A 224 17.97 4.15 11.49
CA GLN A 224 17.76 5.37 10.73
C GLN A 224 16.29 5.80 10.78
N TYR A 225 16.08 7.09 11.06
CA TYR A 225 14.77 7.73 11.06
C TYR A 225 14.96 9.19 10.64
N LYS A 226 14.49 9.56 9.44
CA LYS A 226 14.74 10.87 8.83
C LYS A 226 13.55 11.29 7.96
N GLY A 227 13.43 12.59 7.70
CA GLY A 227 12.33 13.18 6.93
C GLY A 227 11.47 14.14 7.74
N GLY A 228 10.47 14.74 7.10
CA GLY A 228 9.54 15.68 7.72
C GLY A 228 8.39 15.03 8.48
N THR A 229 7.69 15.82 9.28
CA THR A 229 6.49 15.39 10.05
C THR A 229 5.17 15.70 9.34
N VAL A 230 5.21 16.50 8.27
CA VAL A 230 4.01 16.90 7.51
C VAL A 230 4.15 16.45 6.06
N MET A 231 3.18 15.66 5.62
CA MET A 231 3.07 15.13 4.26
C MET A 231 3.14 16.25 3.22
N MET A 232 3.95 16.04 2.17
CA MET A 232 4.11 16.98 1.05
C MET A 232 4.58 18.39 1.48
N GLN A 233 5.25 18.49 2.63
CA GLN A 233 5.87 19.73 3.10
C GLN A 233 7.36 19.50 3.39
N PRO A 234 8.23 19.76 2.38
CA PRO A 234 9.67 19.50 2.47
C PRO A 234 10.38 20.21 3.63
N ASN A 235 9.85 21.36 4.07
CA ASN A 235 10.41 22.19 5.14
C ASN A 235 9.71 21.98 6.49
N SER A 236 8.91 20.93 6.64
CA SER A 236 8.27 20.61 7.92
C SER A 236 9.32 20.21 8.97
N PRO A 237 9.00 20.36 10.28
CA PRO A 237 9.92 19.94 11.33
C PRO A 237 10.37 18.49 11.13
N PRO A 238 11.65 18.17 11.36
CA PRO A 238 12.15 16.82 11.19
C PRO A 238 11.49 15.90 12.20
N GLY A 239 11.12 14.70 11.74
CA GLY A 239 10.63 13.64 12.61
C GLY A 239 11.73 13.17 13.56
N LYS A 240 11.31 12.70 14.74
CA LYS A 240 12.19 12.10 15.74
C LYS A 240 11.82 10.63 15.91
N ILE A 241 12.82 9.79 16.13
CA ILE A 241 12.61 8.36 16.42
C ILE A 241 11.79 8.12 17.70
N THR A 242 11.66 9.14 18.56
CA THR A 242 10.82 9.12 19.75
C THR A 242 9.36 9.53 19.49
N ASP A 243 9.03 9.98 18.28
CA ASP A 243 7.67 10.39 17.94
C ASP A 243 6.71 9.19 18.03
N ILE A 244 5.53 9.43 18.60
CA ILE A 244 4.52 8.40 18.82
C ILE A 244 3.78 8.13 17.52
N GLN A 245 3.74 6.87 17.09
CA GLN A 245 2.94 6.35 16.00
C GLN A 245 1.63 5.83 16.55
N ASN A 246 0.52 6.41 16.08
CA ASN A 246 -0.82 6.12 16.58
C ASN A 246 -1.65 5.42 15.51
N LEU A 247 -2.28 4.29 15.87
CA LEU A 247 -3.25 3.56 15.03
C LEU A 247 -4.70 3.79 15.48
N SER A 248 -4.89 4.52 16.58
CA SER A 248 -6.20 4.88 17.12
C SER A 248 -7.03 3.64 17.37
N VAL A 249 -8.27 3.61 16.87
CA VAL A 249 -9.23 2.52 17.05
C VAL A 249 -8.83 1.22 16.32
N THR A 250 -7.84 1.22 15.44
CA THR A 250 -7.35 0.01 14.77
C THR A 250 -6.16 -0.63 15.48
N ALA A 251 -5.70 -0.04 16.58
CA ALA A 251 -4.61 -0.59 17.37
C ALA A 251 -5.04 -1.83 18.16
N PRO A 252 -4.17 -2.85 18.29
CA PRO A 252 -4.37 -3.91 19.27
C PRO A 252 -4.46 -3.35 20.70
N LYS A 253 -5.11 -4.09 21.59
CA LYS A 253 -5.29 -3.67 22.99
C LYS A 253 -3.93 -3.43 23.67
N GLY A 254 -3.73 -2.22 24.17
CA GLY A 254 -2.47 -1.80 24.83
C GLY A 254 -1.43 -1.19 23.89
N TYR A 255 -1.74 -1.13 22.59
CA TYR A 255 -0.81 -0.70 21.54
C TYR A 255 -1.34 0.54 20.80
N ALA A 256 -2.11 1.42 21.45
CA ALA A 256 -2.69 2.59 20.77
C ALA A 256 -1.63 3.55 20.19
N GLY A 257 -0.49 3.71 20.89
CA GLY A 257 0.60 4.57 20.47
C GLY A 257 1.96 4.04 20.89
N LEU A 258 2.85 3.80 19.92
CA LEU A 258 4.23 3.36 20.17
C LEU A 258 5.24 4.37 19.61
N PRO A 259 6.35 4.64 20.31
CA PRO A 259 7.40 5.48 19.74
C PRO A 259 8.06 4.77 18.54
N SER A 260 8.44 5.51 17.50
CA SER A 260 9.03 4.93 16.27
C SER A 260 10.25 4.04 16.53
N LYS A 261 11.01 4.28 17.61
CA LYS A 261 12.17 3.48 18.05
C LYS A 261 11.82 2.01 18.33
N GLU A 262 10.56 1.71 18.64
CA GLU A 262 10.08 0.34 18.86
C GLU A 262 9.65 -0.36 17.56
N LEU A 263 9.63 0.38 16.45
CA LEU A 263 9.09 -0.07 15.16
C LEU A 263 10.18 -0.26 14.09
N VAL A 264 11.43 0.04 14.43
CA VAL A 264 12.56 0.07 13.48
C VAL A 264 13.02 -1.31 12.99
N SER A 265 12.85 -2.35 13.78
CA SER A 265 13.31 -3.71 13.46
C SER A 265 12.19 -4.72 13.63
N THR A 266 12.10 -5.68 12.70
CA THR A 266 11.12 -6.78 12.74
C THR A 266 11.37 -7.78 13.86
N LEU A 267 12.45 -7.61 14.63
CA LEU A 267 12.87 -8.44 15.77
C LEU A 267 12.94 -7.64 17.08
N SER A 268 12.28 -6.49 17.15
CA SER A 268 12.27 -5.63 18.34
C SER A 268 10.89 -5.06 18.62
N GLY A 269 10.69 -4.52 19.83
CA GLY A 269 9.40 -3.97 20.23
C GLY A 269 8.31 -5.04 20.19
N PRO A 270 7.16 -4.78 19.54
CA PRO A 270 6.09 -5.78 19.41
C PRO A 270 6.36 -6.83 18.32
N PHE A 271 7.45 -6.71 17.55
CA PHE A 271 7.70 -7.53 16.37
C PHE A 271 8.64 -8.69 16.64
N CYS A 272 8.34 -9.85 16.04
CA CYS A 272 9.21 -11.02 16.01
C CYS A 272 8.95 -11.84 14.74
N TYR A 273 9.40 -11.31 13.59
CA TYR A 273 9.23 -11.97 12.29
C TYR A 273 10.38 -11.68 11.33
N ILE A 274 10.45 -12.52 10.29
CA ILE A 274 11.35 -12.38 9.14
C ILE A 274 10.57 -12.62 7.85
N TYR A 275 11.14 -12.24 6.71
CA TYR A 275 10.63 -12.58 5.39
C TYR A 275 11.40 -13.76 4.79
N GLN A 276 10.69 -14.68 4.15
CA GLN A 276 11.23 -15.83 3.40
C GLN A 276 10.83 -15.72 1.93
#